data_AF-A0A8B6CIX9-F1
#
_entry.id   AF-A0A8B6CIX9-F1
#
_cell.length_a   1.000
_cell.length_b   1.000
_cell.length_c   1.000
_cell.angle_alpha   90.00
_cell.angle_beta   90.00
_cell.angle_gamma   90.00
#
_symmetry.space_group_name_H-M   'P 1'
#
loop_
_entity.id
_entity.type
_entity.pdbx_description
1 polymer ?
#
loop_
_entity_poly.entity_id
_entity_poly.type
_entity_poly.pdbx_seq_one_letter_code
_entity_poly.pdbx_strand_id
1 'polypeptide(L)'
;MGLISNTYQPYVKTFPDRQFGPDKTNKVILLWTKYFETYEWLHTIPSETKHCPKQCMITNNREDLSQSDAVLYHFTDKDLFLNDLPTKRLLSQVWALFINEPNIFVQESFTPWANVFNWTISYRRHSTVFMPYGMYEPIPNELLPNVTRINPPIYPAQYRDKMAYAVVSRCADDAERYRLINELSQHINVDYYGECGNLKCEIKHNSCLPPNTLRRYRFRLAFEDSNCRDYVTEKFWDTLSKGIIPVVNWKAAQRDIPVPPNSYINVYDFPNIKSLAEYLTKVSRNSTLFQSYFKWRDHFQIYTSFWNSFCKFCTALYDKSVPAKVYTDLEGWLRDDYCQRFTLSPLSLPPVCMATPPHDYQLSPLSLPSVCMATPPHDYQLSPLSLPPVCMATPPHGYQLSPLSLPSVCMATPPHDYQLSPLSLPSVCMVLLA
;
A
#
# COMPACT_ATOMS: atom_id res chain seq x y z
N MET A 1 20.80 -4.20 -42.72
CA MET A 1 19.40 -4.67 -42.55
C MET A 1 18.94 -4.20 -41.18
N GLY A 2 18.10 -3.16 -41.18
CA GLY A 2 17.61 -2.52 -39.95
C GLY A 2 16.59 -3.40 -39.25
N LEU A 3 16.74 -3.51 -37.92
CA LEU A 3 15.77 -4.13 -37.05
C LEU A 3 14.55 -3.21 -36.97
N ILE A 4 13.41 -3.74 -37.42
CA ILE A 4 12.10 -3.11 -37.31
C ILE A 4 11.76 -3.01 -35.82
N SER A 5 11.85 -1.79 -35.29
CA SER A 5 11.20 -1.42 -34.05
C SER A 5 9.69 -1.42 -34.30
N ASN A 6 9.03 -2.55 -33.98
CA ASN A 6 7.57 -2.58 -33.88
C ASN A 6 7.17 -1.85 -32.60
N THR A 7 7.22 -0.52 -32.63
CA THR A 7 6.51 0.30 -31.65
C THR A 7 5.02 0.12 -31.89
N TYR A 8 4.36 -0.62 -31.00
CA TYR A 8 2.92 -0.57 -30.80
C TYR A 8 2.56 0.84 -30.32
N GLN A 9 2.59 1.82 -31.22
CA GLN A 9 1.96 3.11 -30.97
C GLN A 9 0.45 2.82 -30.97
N PRO A 10 -0.29 3.09 -29.87
CA PRO A 10 -1.74 3.01 -29.92
C PRO A 10 -2.24 3.84 -31.11
N TYR A 11 -3.23 3.33 -31.85
CA TYR A 11 -3.87 4.02 -32.99
C TYR A 11 -4.65 5.29 -32.58
N VAL A 12 -4.32 5.88 -31.44
CA VAL A 12 -4.84 7.16 -30.97
C VAL A 12 -4.03 8.24 -31.67
N LYS A 13 -4.65 9.02 -32.55
CA LYS A 13 -4.03 10.27 -33.01
C LYS A 13 -3.78 11.14 -31.79
N THR A 14 -2.52 11.32 -31.43
CA THR A 14 -2.11 12.13 -30.29
C THR A 14 -2.25 13.59 -30.69
N PHE A 15 -2.82 14.40 -29.80
CA PHE A 15 -3.00 15.82 -30.07
C PHE A 15 -2.23 16.63 -29.03
N PRO A 16 -1.21 17.42 -29.43
CA PRO A 16 -0.28 18.06 -28.51
C PRO A 16 -0.96 18.98 -27.51
N ASP A 17 -2.07 19.64 -27.89
CA ASP A 17 -2.86 20.49 -27.01
C ASP A 17 -4.36 20.22 -27.15
N ARG A 18 -5.09 20.23 -26.02
CA ARG A 18 -6.56 20.22 -26.02
C ARG A 18 -7.07 21.57 -26.51
N GLN A 19 -8.08 21.55 -27.38
CA GLN A 19 -8.87 22.73 -27.69
C GLN A 19 -10.12 22.75 -26.82
N PHE A 20 -10.49 23.86 -26.20
CA PHE A 20 -11.74 23.88 -25.44
C PHE A 20 -12.94 23.65 -26.37
N GLY A 21 -13.73 22.62 -26.04
CA GLY A 21 -15.02 22.41 -26.69
C GLY A 21 -16.00 23.54 -26.32
N PRO A 22 -17.19 23.55 -26.93
CA PRO A 22 -18.24 24.52 -26.58
C PRO A 22 -18.55 24.48 -25.08
N ASP A 23 -18.86 25.63 -24.51
CA ASP A 23 -19.27 25.72 -23.11
C ASP A 23 -20.61 24.99 -22.94
N LYS A 24 -20.58 23.85 -22.25
CA LYS A 24 -21.76 23.03 -21.93
C LYS A 24 -22.23 23.32 -20.52
N THR A 25 -23.55 23.25 -20.31
CA THR A 25 -24.16 23.32 -18.97
C THR A 25 -23.77 22.11 -18.13
N ASN A 26 -23.88 20.90 -18.69
CA ASN A 26 -23.47 19.65 -18.07
C ASN A 26 -22.36 19.00 -18.90
N LYS A 27 -21.24 18.68 -18.26
CA LYS A 27 -20.15 17.91 -18.89
C LYS A 27 -20.33 16.42 -18.63
N VAL A 28 -19.96 15.62 -19.62
CA VAL A 28 -20.10 14.15 -19.55
C VAL A 28 -18.73 13.51 -19.32
N ILE A 29 -18.64 12.62 -18.34
CA ILE A 29 -17.46 11.82 -18.03
C ILE A 29 -17.78 10.36 -18.34
N LEU A 30 -17.06 9.79 -19.29
CA LEU A 30 -17.13 8.37 -19.65
C LEU A 30 -16.10 7.57 -18.84
N LEU A 31 -16.56 6.55 -18.12
CA LEU A 31 -15.71 5.56 -17.46
C LEU A 31 -15.36 4.47 -18.48
N TRP A 32 -14.09 4.38 -18.88
CA TRP A 32 -13.66 3.45 -19.91
C TRP A 32 -13.35 2.05 -19.37
N THR A 33 -12.69 2.02 -18.21
CA THR A 33 -12.28 0.81 -17.49
C THR A 33 -13.13 0.62 -16.24
N LYS A 34 -12.87 -0.43 -15.46
CA LYS A 34 -13.52 -0.68 -14.17
C LYS A 34 -12.69 -0.10 -13.02
N TYR A 35 -13.31 -0.07 -11.83
CA TYR A 35 -12.63 0.19 -10.57
C TYR A 35 -12.73 -1.04 -9.67
N PHE A 36 -11.61 -1.73 -9.47
CA PHE A 36 -11.48 -3.04 -8.82
C PHE A 36 -12.57 -4.02 -9.25
N GLU A 37 -12.57 -4.39 -10.54
CA GLU A 37 -13.47 -5.37 -11.19
C GLU A 37 -14.95 -4.96 -11.28
N THR A 38 -15.32 -3.81 -10.72
CA THR A 38 -16.69 -3.33 -10.65
C THR A 38 -16.89 -1.96 -11.30
N TYR A 39 -18.15 -1.58 -11.49
CA TYR A 39 -18.54 -0.20 -11.79
C TYR A 39 -19.23 0.47 -10.60
N GLU A 40 -18.89 0.10 -9.35
CA GLU A 40 -19.49 0.70 -8.15
C GLU A 40 -19.34 2.23 -8.13
N TRP A 41 -18.25 2.75 -8.71
CA TRP A 41 -18.04 4.19 -8.88
C TRP A 41 -19.11 4.92 -9.70
N LEU A 42 -19.92 4.24 -10.53
CA LEU A 42 -21.08 4.84 -11.20
C LEU A 42 -22.15 5.29 -10.20
N HIS A 43 -22.22 4.65 -9.03
CA HIS A 43 -23.17 5.00 -7.98
C HIS A 43 -22.53 5.92 -6.93
N THR A 44 -21.27 5.66 -6.57
CA THR A 44 -20.55 6.45 -5.57
C THR A 44 -20.30 7.88 -6.05
N ILE A 45 -19.84 8.08 -7.30
CA ILE A 45 -19.50 9.42 -7.81
C ILE A 45 -20.73 10.33 -7.79
N PRO A 46 -21.90 9.99 -8.39
CA PRO A 46 -23.05 10.89 -8.37
C PRO A 46 -23.56 11.24 -6.97
N SER A 47 -23.46 10.30 -6.01
CA SER A 47 -23.83 10.56 -4.62
C SER A 47 -22.92 11.61 -3.99
N GLU A 48 -21.61 11.45 -4.16
CA GLU A 48 -20.60 12.36 -3.60
C GLU A 48 -20.58 13.71 -4.32
N THR A 49 -20.94 13.73 -5.62
CA THR A 49 -20.92 14.95 -6.43
C THR A 49 -22.23 15.75 -6.44
N LYS A 50 -23.26 15.28 -5.73
CA LYS A 50 -24.58 15.93 -5.70
C LYS A 50 -24.54 17.41 -5.30
N HIS A 51 -23.62 17.77 -4.41
CA HIS A 51 -23.47 19.13 -3.89
C HIS A 51 -22.28 19.88 -4.51
N CYS A 52 -21.64 19.34 -5.55
CA CYS A 52 -20.55 20.06 -6.20
C CYS A 52 -21.05 21.37 -6.85
N PRO A 53 -20.21 22.43 -6.86
CA PRO A 53 -20.54 23.68 -7.56
C PRO A 53 -20.76 23.51 -9.07
N LYS A 54 -20.15 22.48 -9.66
CA LYS A 54 -20.30 22.08 -11.07
C LYS A 54 -20.81 20.65 -11.13
N GLN A 55 -21.73 20.41 -12.06
CA GLN A 55 -22.39 19.12 -12.22
C GLN A 55 -21.85 18.40 -13.46
N CYS A 56 -21.44 17.15 -13.28
CA CYS A 56 -21.00 16.28 -14.36
C CYS A 56 -21.87 15.02 -14.40
N MET A 57 -22.24 14.60 -15.60
CA MET A 57 -22.91 13.32 -15.82
C MET A 57 -21.88 12.22 -15.98
N ILE A 58 -22.07 11.09 -15.31
CA ILE A 58 -21.19 9.93 -15.39
C ILE A 58 -21.88 8.83 -16.19
N THR A 59 -21.16 8.22 -17.12
CA THR A 59 -21.64 7.10 -17.95
C THR A 59 -20.53 6.06 -18.10
N ASN A 60 -20.89 4.80 -18.31
CA ASN A 60 -19.99 3.76 -18.79
C ASN A 60 -20.40 3.23 -20.17
N ASN A 61 -21.37 3.85 -20.84
CA ASN A 61 -21.75 3.48 -22.20
C ASN A 61 -20.71 4.00 -23.19
N ARG A 62 -19.97 3.09 -23.83
CA ARG A 62 -18.90 3.43 -24.78
C ARG A 62 -19.41 4.16 -26.03
N GLU A 63 -20.69 4.05 -26.35
CA GLU A 63 -21.32 4.82 -27.44
C GLU A 63 -21.31 6.34 -27.16
N ASP A 64 -21.24 6.72 -25.88
CA ASP A 64 -21.18 8.12 -25.44
C ASP A 64 -19.78 8.73 -25.62
N LEU A 65 -18.82 8.00 -26.21
CA LEU A 65 -17.48 8.51 -26.43
C LEU A 65 -17.49 9.84 -27.18
N SER A 66 -18.26 9.99 -28.25
CA SER A 66 -18.22 11.22 -29.08
C SER A 66 -18.80 12.47 -28.39
N GLN A 67 -19.68 12.28 -27.40
CA GLN A 67 -20.35 13.36 -26.65
C GLN A 67 -19.66 13.66 -25.31
N SER A 68 -18.80 12.76 -24.84
CA SER A 68 -18.06 12.89 -23.58
C SER A 68 -17.05 14.03 -23.61
N ASP A 69 -16.95 14.78 -22.52
CA ASP A 69 -15.94 15.83 -22.31
C ASP A 69 -14.66 15.27 -21.68
N ALA A 70 -14.80 14.18 -20.93
CA ALA A 70 -13.68 13.42 -20.40
C ALA A 70 -13.90 11.92 -20.54
N VAL A 71 -12.80 11.18 -20.67
CA VAL A 71 -12.75 9.72 -20.59
C VAL A 71 -11.77 9.38 -19.47
N LEU A 72 -12.25 8.61 -18.49
CA LEU A 72 -11.51 8.22 -17.29
C LEU A 72 -11.05 6.77 -17.40
N TYR A 73 -9.76 6.57 -17.15
CA TYR A 73 -9.09 5.28 -17.23
C TYR A 73 -8.45 4.97 -15.88
N HIS A 74 -9.00 4.04 -15.12
CA HIS A 74 -8.35 3.46 -13.95
C HIS A 74 -7.28 2.45 -14.40
N PHE A 75 -6.07 2.59 -13.87
CA PHE A 75 -4.92 1.80 -14.34
C PHE A 75 -4.77 0.44 -13.63
N THR A 76 -5.25 0.32 -12.40
CA THR A 76 -4.85 -0.78 -11.50
C THR A 76 -5.50 -2.13 -11.81
N ASP A 77 -6.64 -2.14 -12.49
CA ASP A 77 -7.47 -3.35 -12.74
C ASP A 77 -6.91 -4.28 -13.82
N LYS A 78 -5.80 -3.91 -14.47
CA LYS A 78 -5.22 -4.62 -15.63
C LYS A 78 -6.24 -4.89 -16.75
N ASP A 79 -7.30 -4.10 -16.82
CA ASP A 79 -8.33 -4.12 -17.86
C ASP A 79 -8.14 -2.99 -18.90
N LEU A 80 -7.08 -2.21 -18.72
CA LEU A 80 -6.66 -1.14 -19.62
C LEU A 80 -5.70 -1.70 -20.68
N PHE A 81 -6.20 -1.95 -21.88
CA PHE A 81 -5.40 -2.49 -22.99
C PHE A 81 -5.30 -1.53 -24.16
N LEU A 82 -4.12 -1.45 -24.79
CA LEU A 82 -3.89 -0.55 -25.94
C LEU A 82 -4.81 -0.86 -27.13
N ASN A 83 -5.14 -2.14 -27.35
CA ASN A 83 -6.04 -2.58 -28.42
C ASN A 83 -7.52 -2.30 -28.12
N ASP A 84 -7.85 -1.98 -26.87
CA ASP A 84 -9.19 -1.59 -26.43
C ASP A 84 -9.39 -0.07 -26.48
N LEU A 85 -8.34 0.73 -26.69
CA LEU A 85 -8.49 2.18 -26.78
C LEU A 85 -9.31 2.60 -28.01
N PRO A 86 -10.09 3.69 -27.90
CA PRO A 86 -10.73 4.28 -29.06
C PRO A 86 -9.74 4.64 -30.18
N THR A 87 -10.17 4.49 -31.43
CA THR A 87 -9.36 4.83 -32.61
C THR A 87 -9.21 6.34 -32.83
N LYS A 88 -10.04 7.17 -32.16
CA LYS A 88 -10.01 8.62 -32.27
C LYS A 88 -10.29 9.26 -30.91
N ARG A 89 -9.52 10.30 -30.59
CA ARG A 89 -9.76 11.23 -29.48
C ARG A 89 -10.18 12.58 -30.04
N LEU A 90 -11.22 13.22 -29.51
CA LEU A 90 -11.53 14.60 -29.92
C LEU A 90 -10.53 15.58 -29.31
N LEU A 91 -10.20 16.65 -30.04
CA LEU A 91 -9.32 17.71 -29.54
C LEU A 91 -9.81 18.34 -28.23
N SER A 92 -11.12 18.31 -27.99
CA SER A 92 -11.74 18.87 -26.79
C SER A 92 -11.83 17.95 -25.59
N GLN A 93 -11.53 16.66 -25.80
CA GLN A 93 -11.63 15.65 -24.77
C GLN A 93 -10.42 15.61 -23.85
N VAL A 94 -10.72 15.44 -22.57
CA VAL A 94 -9.74 15.03 -21.57
C VAL A 94 -9.70 13.51 -21.54
N TRP A 95 -8.53 12.92 -21.72
CA TRP A 95 -8.28 11.51 -21.42
C TRP A 95 -7.45 11.48 -20.13
N ALA A 96 -8.13 11.14 -19.03
CA ALA A 96 -7.59 11.20 -17.69
C ALA A 96 -7.20 9.80 -17.20
N LEU A 97 -5.93 9.68 -16.79
CA LEU A 97 -5.41 8.50 -16.14
C LEU A 97 -5.61 8.61 -14.63
N PHE A 98 -6.35 7.67 -14.05
CA PHE A 98 -6.59 7.58 -12.61
C PHE A 98 -5.72 6.49 -11.99
N ILE A 99 -4.85 6.92 -11.07
CA ILE A 99 -3.92 6.07 -10.33
C ILE A 99 -3.95 6.46 -8.86
N ASN A 100 -4.51 5.60 -8.03
CA ASN A 100 -4.54 5.74 -6.59
C ASN A 100 -3.62 4.76 -5.85
N GLU A 101 -3.05 3.77 -6.54
CA GLU A 101 -2.07 2.84 -5.95
C GLU A 101 -0.62 3.24 -6.28
N PRO A 102 0.34 2.99 -5.37
CA PRO A 102 1.75 3.16 -5.63
C PRO A 102 2.28 2.38 -6.82
N ASN A 103 3.22 2.98 -7.56
CA ASN A 103 3.83 2.34 -8.72
C ASN A 103 4.57 1.03 -8.36
N ILE A 104 5.01 0.84 -7.12
CA ILE A 104 5.65 -0.42 -6.71
C ILE A 104 4.72 -1.63 -6.82
N PHE A 105 3.40 -1.41 -6.87
CA PHE A 105 2.40 -2.45 -7.06
C PHE A 105 2.01 -2.64 -8.52
N VAL A 106 2.41 -1.70 -9.38
CA VAL A 106 2.16 -1.73 -10.80
C VAL A 106 3.39 -2.33 -11.49
N GLN A 107 3.31 -3.61 -11.85
CA GLN A 107 4.40 -4.34 -12.50
C GLN A 107 4.41 -4.18 -14.03
N GLU A 108 3.78 -3.12 -14.55
CA GLU A 108 3.59 -2.87 -15.97
C GLU A 108 4.37 -1.64 -16.41
N SER A 109 4.90 -1.66 -17.64
CA SER A 109 5.55 -0.48 -18.19
C SER A 109 4.50 0.55 -18.60
N PHE A 110 4.77 1.81 -18.26
CA PHE A 110 3.99 2.96 -18.68
C PHE A 110 4.45 3.54 -20.02
N THR A 111 5.58 3.06 -20.55
CA THR A 111 6.14 3.49 -21.84
C THR A 111 5.15 3.36 -23.00
N PRO A 112 4.39 2.25 -23.14
CA PRO A 112 3.42 2.12 -24.24
C PRO A 112 2.25 3.12 -24.18
N TRP A 113 2.04 3.75 -23.03
CA TRP A 113 0.99 4.74 -22.78
C TRP A 113 1.43 6.18 -23.04
N ALA A 114 2.66 6.37 -23.52
CA ALA A 114 3.16 7.66 -23.95
C ALA A 114 2.18 8.33 -24.92
N ASN A 115 1.89 9.60 -24.66
CA ASN A 115 1.00 10.46 -25.44
C ASN A 115 -0.50 10.11 -25.44
N VAL A 116 -0.93 9.08 -24.72
CA VAL A 116 -2.35 8.68 -24.65
C VAL A 116 -3.14 9.64 -23.76
N PHE A 117 -2.63 9.90 -22.56
CA PHE A 117 -3.31 10.70 -21.54
C PHE A 117 -2.83 12.14 -21.54
N ASN A 118 -3.76 13.07 -21.33
CA ASN A 118 -3.45 14.49 -21.13
C ASN A 118 -3.68 14.95 -19.69
N TRP A 119 -4.41 14.19 -18.87
CA TRP A 119 -4.61 14.49 -17.45
C TRP A 119 -4.21 13.28 -16.60
N THR A 120 -3.67 13.56 -15.40
CA THR A 120 -3.47 12.57 -14.35
C THR A 120 -4.32 12.92 -13.13
N ILE A 121 -4.93 11.91 -12.51
CA ILE A 121 -5.68 12.02 -11.26
C ILE A 121 -5.06 11.04 -10.27
N SER A 122 -4.54 11.55 -9.15
CA SER A 122 -3.78 10.73 -8.20
C SER A 122 -3.70 11.35 -6.82
N TYR A 123 -3.27 10.56 -5.83
CA TYR A 123 -2.82 11.06 -4.52
C TYR A 123 -1.54 11.90 -4.63
N ARG A 124 -0.82 11.91 -5.75
CA ARG A 124 0.37 12.77 -5.91
C ARG A 124 -0.03 14.23 -6.14
N ARG A 125 0.58 15.17 -5.41
CA ARG A 125 0.27 16.61 -5.51
C ARG A 125 0.61 17.22 -6.88
N HIS A 126 1.52 16.60 -7.61
CA HIS A 126 1.92 17.02 -8.97
C HIS A 126 1.04 16.43 -10.09
N SER A 127 -0.03 15.71 -9.76
CA SER A 127 -1.02 15.29 -10.74
C SER A 127 -1.83 16.49 -11.25
N THR A 128 -2.43 16.38 -12.44
CA THR A 128 -3.31 17.42 -12.98
C THR A 128 -4.48 17.68 -12.02
N VAL A 129 -5.03 16.62 -11.43
CA VAL A 129 -6.07 16.70 -10.39
C VAL A 129 -5.62 15.90 -9.17
N PHE A 130 -5.24 16.62 -8.11
CA PHE A 130 -4.88 16.04 -6.83
C PHE A 130 -6.11 15.50 -6.08
N MET A 131 -6.12 14.19 -5.86
CA MET A 131 -7.18 13.43 -5.22
C MET A 131 -6.59 12.57 -4.10
N PRO A 132 -6.30 13.15 -2.92
CA PRO A 132 -5.80 12.40 -1.78
C PRO A 132 -6.89 11.53 -1.16
N TYR A 133 -6.48 10.48 -0.43
CA TYR A 133 -7.39 9.63 0.35
C TYR A 133 -8.16 10.37 1.43
N GLY A 134 -7.62 11.49 1.89
CA GLY A 134 -8.32 12.39 2.78
C GLY A 134 -7.64 13.74 2.87
N MET A 135 -8.33 14.65 3.55
CA MET A 135 -7.86 16.02 3.77
C MET A 135 -8.48 16.59 5.05
N TYR A 136 -7.92 17.69 5.52
CA TYR A 136 -8.48 18.47 6.62
C TYR A 136 -8.61 19.93 6.21
N GLU A 137 -9.64 20.58 6.73
CA GLU A 137 -9.91 21.99 6.45
C GLU A 137 -10.29 22.72 7.75
N PRO A 138 -9.96 24.02 7.88
CA PRO A 138 -10.47 24.83 8.98
C PRO A 138 -11.99 24.80 9.01
N ILE A 139 -12.56 24.68 10.21
CA ILE A 139 -13.99 24.81 10.42
C ILE A 139 -14.36 26.27 10.19
N PRO A 140 -15.32 26.58 9.29
CA PRO A 140 -15.83 27.94 9.12
C PRO A 140 -16.33 28.53 10.43
N ASN A 141 -16.14 29.84 10.65
CA ASN A 141 -16.50 30.51 11.90
C ASN A 141 -17.99 30.34 12.25
N GLU A 142 -18.84 30.29 11.23
CA GLU A 142 -20.29 30.10 11.34
C GLU A 142 -20.66 28.70 11.88
N LEU A 143 -19.77 27.73 11.69
CA LEU A 143 -19.95 26.34 12.11
C LEU A 143 -19.29 26.00 13.44
N LEU A 144 -18.43 26.88 13.98
CA LEU A 144 -17.78 26.69 15.29
C LEU A 144 -18.78 26.43 16.44
N PRO A 145 -19.96 27.09 16.53
CA PRO A 145 -20.95 26.74 17.56
C PRO A 145 -21.47 25.30 17.47
N ASN A 146 -21.37 24.67 16.29
CA ASN A 146 -21.78 23.30 16.01
C ASN A 146 -20.60 22.33 15.91
N VAL A 147 -19.40 22.70 16.40
CA VAL A 147 -18.19 21.86 16.31
C VAL A 147 -18.40 20.47 16.89
N THR A 148 -19.21 20.30 17.94
CA THR A 148 -19.50 19.00 18.54
C THR A 148 -20.35 18.08 17.65
N ARG A 149 -21.10 18.65 16.70
CA ARG A 149 -21.83 17.88 15.67
C ARG A 149 -20.91 17.42 14.55
N ILE A 150 -19.95 18.27 14.17
CA ILE A 150 -18.94 17.98 13.15
C ILE A 150 -17.93 16.96 13.67
N ASN A 151 -17.42 17.23 14.87
CA ASN A 151 -16.44 16.45 15.59
C ASN A 151 -17.05 15.99 16.91
N PRO A 152 -17.67 14.79 16.95
CA PRO A 152 -18.17 14.22 18.19
C PRO A 152 -17.06 14.12 19.26
N PRO A 153 -17.40 14.28 20.55
CA PRO A 153 -16.45 14.13 21.64
C PRO A 153 -15.73 12.78 21.60
N ILE A 154 -14.43 12.80 21.88
CA ILE A 154 -13.61 11.59 21.95
C ILE A 154 -13.76 10.95 23.33
N TYR A 155 -13.97 9.63 23.36
CA TYR A 155 -13.96 8.88 24.61
C TYR A 155 -12.61 9.04 25.33
N PRO A 156 -12.62 9.49 26.60
CA PRO A 156 -11.40 9.63 27.38
C PRO A 156 -10.59 8.33 27.48
N ALA A 157 -9.28 8.46 27.64
CA ALA A 157 -8.34 7.33 27.68
C ALA A 157 -8.71 6.25 28.72
N GLN A 158 -9.33 6.64 29.84
CA GLN A 158 -9.73 5.70 30.90
C GLN A 158 -10.86 4.74 30.50
N TYR A 159 -11.65 5.08 29.48
CA TYR A 159 -12.73 4.23 28.98
C TYR A 159 -12.27 3.29 27.85
N ARG A 160 -10.98 3.34 27.51
CA ARG A 160 -10.35 2.50 26.51
C ARG A 160 -9.55 1.43 27.24
N ASP A 161 -9.84 0.17 27.04
CA ASP A 161 -9.17 -0.93 27.73
C ASP A 161 -8.22 -1.71 26.81
N LYS A 162 -8.27 -1.47 25.50
CA LYS A 162 -7.33 -2.03 24.52
C LYS A 162 -6.22 -1.03 24.19
N MET A 163 -5.02 -1.56 23.94
CA MET A 163 -3.82 -0.75 23.70
C MET A 163 -3.73 -0.33 22.23
N ALA A 164 -3.38 -1.25 21.34
CA ALA A 164 -3.27 -0.98 19.90
C ALA A 164 -3.88 -2.12 19.08
N TYR A 165 -4.25 -1.81 17.83
CA TYR A 165 -4.56 -2.82 16.82
C TYR A 165 -3.93 -2.48 15.47
N ALA A 166 -3.72 -3.50 14.66
CA ALA A 166 -3.31 -3.39 13.26
C ALA A 166 -4.29 -4.15 12.37
N VAL A 167 -4.45 -3.72 11.12
CA VAL A 167 -5.21 -4.45 10.10
C VAL A 167 -4.33 -4.55 8.87
N VAL A 168 -3.87 -5.76 8.53
CA VAL A 168 -2.99 -6.00 7.38
C VAL A 168 -3.49 -7.20 6.59
N SER A 169 -3.76 -6.99 5.30
CA SER A 169 -4.20 -8.05 4.38
C SER A 169 -3.20 -8.35 3.26
N ARG A 170 -2.20 -7.48 3.06
CA ARG A 170 -1.08 -7.72 2.15
C ARG A 170 0.15 -8.03 2.97
N CYS A 171 0.67 -9.26 2.91
CA CYS A 171 1.71 -9.71 3.85
C CYS A 171 3.15 -9.41 3.41
N ALA A 172 3.33 -8.74 2.27
CA ALA A 172 4.63 -8.22 1.86
C ALA A 172 5.10 -7.12 2.81
N ASP A 173 6.38 -7.16 3.18
CA ASP A 173 7.00 -6.23 4.13
C ASP A 173 7.67 -5.02 3.44
N ASP A 174 7.06 -4.54 2.35
CA ASP A 174 7.61 -3.49 1.48
C ASP A 174 7.85 -2.15 2.21
N ALA A 175 7.24 -1.95 3.38
CA ALA A 175 7.35 -0.77 4.22
C ALA A 175 7.60 -1.11 5.70
N GLU A 176 8.27 -2.24 5.95
CA GLU A 176 8.66 -2.74 7.28
C GLU A 176 7.48 -2.98 8.24
N ARG A 177 6.24 -3.03 7.73
CA ARG A 177 5.03 -3.17 8.53
C ARG A 177 5.06 -4.41 9.42
N TYR A 178 5.39 -5.56 8.86
CA TYR A 178 5.36 -6.82 9.60
C TYR A 178 6.44 -6.83 10.67
N ARG A 179 7.66 -6.42 10.29
CA ARG A 179 8.79 -6.30 11.23
C ARG A 179 8.46 -5.34 12.38
N LEU A 180 7.98 -4.13 12.07
CA LEU A 180 7.64 -3.11 13.06
C LEU A 180 6.52 -3.57 14.00
N ILE A 181 5.46 -4.20 13.45
CA ILE A 181 4.35 -4.74 14.25
C ILE A 181 4.86 -5.86 15.17
N ASN A 182 5.65 -6.80 14.65
CA ASN A 182 6.16 -7.93 15.42
C ASN A 182 7.10 -7.48 16.56
N GLU A 183 8.04 -6.57 16.28
CA GLU A 183 8.92 -6.00 17.31
C GLU A 183 8.12 -5.22 18.37
N LEU A 184 7.14 -4.41 17.96
CA LEU A 184 6.33 -3.62 18.89
C LEU A 184 5.45 -4.51 19.79
N SER A 185 4.97 -5.63 19.24
CA SER A 185 4.13 -6.60 19.95
C SER A 185 4.86 -7.32 21.10
N GLN A 186 6.21 -7.29 21.11
CA GLN A 186 7.02 -7.79 22.25
C GLN A 186 6.98 -6.85 23.46
N HIS A 187 6.55 -5.59 23.27
CA HIS A 187 6.60 -4.55 24.31
C HIS A 187 5.23 -4.05 24.76
N ILE A 188 4.21 -4.12 23.90
CA ILE A 188 2.83 -3.74 24.20
C ILE A 188 1.85 -4.72 23.55
N ASN A 189 0.63 -4.80 24.08
CA ASN A 189 -0.41 -5.62 23.45
C ASN A 189 -0.87 -4.99 22.13
N VAL A 190 -0.77 -5.74 21.04
CA VAL A 190 -1.26 -5.37 19.71
C VAL A 190 -2.20 -6.45 19.22
N ASP A 191 -3.48 -6.11 19.06
CA ASP A 191 -4.45 -7.01 18.43
C ASP A 191 -4.26 -6.94 16.91
N TYR A 192 -3.84 -8.05 16.29
CA TYR A 192 -3.44 -8.07 14.89
C TYR A 192 -4.49 -8.73 14.00
N TYR A 193 -5.25 -7.91 13.27
CA TYR A 193 -6.33 -8.33 12.38
C TYR A 193 -5.92 -8.40 10.90
N GLY A 194 -6.72 -9.10 10.10
CA GLY A 194 -6.59 -9.17 8.65
C GLY A 194 -6.08 -10.53 8.17
N GLU A 195 -5.67 -10.62 6.90
CA GLU A 195 -5.15 -11.90 6.37
C GLU A 195 -3.76 -12.25 6.91
N CYS A 196 -2.98 -11.25 7.32
CA CYS A 196 -1.63 -11.46 7.85
C CYS A 196 -1.57 -11.52 9.37
N GLY A 197 -2.70 -11.22 10.03
CA GLY A 197 -2.86 -11.25 11.47
C GLY A 197 -3.46 -12.57 11.97
N ASN A 198 -3.40 -12.77 13.28
CA ASN A 198 -4.01 -13.93 13.94
C ASN A 198 -5.50 -13.73 14.26
N LEU A 199 -6.03 -12.51 14.14
CA LEU A 199 -7.43 -12.18 14.34
C LEU A 199 -8.13 -11.91 13.00
N LYS A 200 -9.39 -12.31 12.89
CA LYS A 200 -10.21 -12.05 11.70
C LYS A 200 -11.04 -10.80 11.88
N CYS A 201 -11.28 -10.09 10.78
CA CYS A 201 -12.17 -8.93 10.77
C CYS A 201 -13.59 -9.35 11.11
N GLU A 202 -14.24 -8.56 11.97
CA GLU A 202 -15.63 -8.76 12.37
C GLU A 202 -16.59 -8.30 11.27
N ILE A 203 -16.16 -7.34 10.44
CA ILE A 203 -16.91 -6.81 9.31
C ILE A 203 -16.06 -6.80 8.04
N LYS A 204 -16.66 -7.21 6.92
CA LYS A 204 -15.99 -7.33 5.61
C LYS A 204 -15.76 -5.98 4.92
N HIS A 205 -16.58 -4.98 5.23
CA HIS A 205 -16.52 -3.63 4.66
C HIS A 205 -16.30 -2.61 5.78
N ASN A 206 -15.55 -1.54 5.50
CA ASN A 206 -15.24 -0.45 6.44
C ASN A 206 -14.49 -0.88 7.71
N SER A 207 -13.20 -0.56 7.78
CA SER A 207 -12.38 -0.54 9.01
C SER A 207 -12.19 -1.85 9.79
N CYS A 208 -12.63 -3.00 9.29
CA CYS A 208 -12.44 -4.35 9.86
C CYS A 208 -13.18 -4.61 11.20
N LEU A 209 -13.45 -3.57 12.00
CA LEU A 209 -14.07 -3.65 13.32
C LEU A 209 -15.26 -2.68 13.45
N PRO A 210 -16.34 -3.05 14.17
CA PRO A 210 -17.47 -2.17 14.39
C PRO A 210 -17.12 -1.01 15.34
N PRO A 211 -17.86 0.12 15.30
CA PRO A 211 -17.59 1.29 16.14
C PRO A 211 -17.48 1.00 17.63
N ASN A 212 -18.29 0.07 18.16
CA ASN A 212 -18.26 -0.31 19.58
C ASN A 212 -16.94 -1.00 19.98
N THR A 213 -16.36 -1.78 19.08
CA THR A 213 -15.05 -2.42 19.29
C THR A 213 -13.93 -1.39 19.12
N LEU A 214 -13.98 -0.57 18.07
CA LEU A 214 -13.00 0.46 17.78
C LEU A 214 -12.79 1.46 18.93
N ARG A 215 -13.88 1.85 19.61
CA ARG A 215 -13.86 2.79 20.74
C ARG A 215 -13.01 2.32 21.92
N ARG A 216 -12.73 1.01 22.03
CA ARG A 216 -11.90 0.42 23.09
C ARG A 216 -10.40 0.61 22.88
N TYR A 217 -9.96 0.83 21.64
CA TYR A 217 -8.54 0.97 21.30
C TYR A 217 -8.05 2.40 21.46
N ARG A 218 -6.82 2.56 21.96
CA ARG A 218 -6.15 3.87 22.04
C ARG A 218 -5.43 4.22 20.74
N PHE A 219 -4.76 3.24 20.16
CA PHE A 219 -3.94 3.39 18.96
C PHE A 219 -4.39 2.47 17.83
N ARG A 220 -4.22 2.94 16.59
CA ARG A 220 -4.18 2.06 15.40
C ARG A 220 -2.80 2.17 14.79
N LEU A 221 -2.18 1.03 14.49
CA LEU A 221 -0.98 0.97 13.67
C LEU A 221 -1.44 1.19 12.21
N ALA A 222 -1.48 2.45 11.81
CA ALA A 222 -1.93 2.94 10.50
C ALA A 222 -0.76 2.93 9.51
N PHE A 223 -0.12 1.77 9.36
CA PHE A 223 1.08 1.65 8.54
C PHE A 223 0.72 1.48 7.06
N GLU A 224 1.34 2.31 6.22
CA GLU A 224 1.15 2.26 4.78
C GLU A 224 1.88 1.07 4.16
N ASP A 225 1.29 0.52 3.10
CA ASP A 225 1.88 -0.57 2.31
C ASP A 225 3.19 -0.15 1.62
N SER A 226 3.43 1.16 1.47
CA SER A 226 4.62 1.72 0.84
C SER A 226 4.96 3.09 1.42
N ASN A 227 6.25 3.41 1.49
CA ASN A 227 6.70 4.74 1.89
C ASN A 227 6.91 5.66 0.69
N CYS A 228 5.84 5.84 -0.10
CA CYS A 228 5.85 6.66 -1.31
C CYS A 228 5.55 8.12 -1.02
N ARG A 229 6.05 9.03 -1.87
CA ARG A 229 5.80 10.46 -1.72
C ARG A 229 4.30 10.74 -1.84
N ASP A 230 3.78 11.59 -0.96
CA ASP A 230 2.36 11.96 -0.92
C ASP A 230 1.37 10.81 -0.59
N TYR A 231 1.84 9.57 -0.40
CA TYR A 231 0.99 8.41 -0.18
C TYR A 231 0.57 8.28 1.30
N VAL A 232 -0.56 8.91 1.64
CA VAL A 232 -1.22 8.78 2.95
C VAL A 232 -2.69 8.44 2.71
N THR A 233 -3.10 7.28 3.20
CA THR A 233 -4.30 6.58 2.75
C THR A 233 -5.45 6.61 3.76
N GLU A 234 -6.51 5.86 3.48
CA GLU A 234 -7.62 5.64 4.41
C GLU A 234 -7.10 5.17 5.77
N LYS A 235 -5.99 4.41 5.84
CA LYS A 235 -5.44 3.90 7.11
C LYS A 235 -5.22 5.03 8.11
N PHE A 236 -4.71 6.17 7.67
CA PHE A 236 -4.52 7.35 8.51
C PHE A 236 -5.85 8.11 8.73
N TRP A 237 -6.50 8.51 7.64
CA TRP A 237 -7.66 9.41 7.69
C TRP A 237 -8.86 8.79 8.42
N ASP A 238 -9.13 7.50 8.18
CA ASP A 238 -10.17 6.77 8.90
C ASP A 238 -9.87 6.61 10.39
N THR A 239 -8.60 6.54 10.76
CA THR A 239 -8.21 6.42 12.17
C THR A 239 -8.56 7.70 12.92
N LEU A 240 -8.27 8.85 12.32
CA LEU A 240 -8.65 10.16 12.86
C LEU A 240 -10.17 10.30 12.98
N SER A 241 -10.95 9.89 11.98
CA SER A 241 -12.42 9.99 12.02
C SER A 241 -13.05 9.13 13.11
N LYS A 242 -12.39 8.03 13.46
CA LYS A 242 -12.81 7.12 14.54
C LYS A 242 -12.38 7.55 15.94
N GLY A 243 -11.66 8.67 16.05
CA GLY A 243 -11.21 9.18 17.34
C GLY A 243 -10.17 8.27 18.00
N ILE A 244 -9.27 7.70 17.19
CA ILE A 244 -8.16 6.84 17.61
C ILE A 244 -6.86 7.55 17.22
N ILE A 245 -5.78 7.38 17.98
CA ILE A 245 -4.49 7.97 17.62
C ILE A 245 -3.79 7.08 16.59
N PRO A 246 -3.52 7.54 15.36
CA PRO A 246 -2.73 6.81 14.39
C PRO A 246 -1.25 6.77 14.80
N VAL A 247 -0.68 5.57 14.77
CA VAL A 247 0.76 5.33 14.78
C VAL A 247 1.16 4.99 13.35
N VAL A 248 2.08 5.75 12.77
CA VAL A 248 2.40 5.72 11.33
C VAL A 248 3.85 5.33 11.08
N ASN A 249 4.12 4.68 9.94
CA ASN A 249 5.47 4.32 9.48
C ASN A 249 5.98 5.32 8.43
N TRP A 250 5.79 6.63 8.61
CA TRP A 250 6.12 7.60 7.56
C TRP A 250 7.60 7.98 7.53
N LYS A 251 8.26 7.72 6.40
CA LYS A 251 9.61 8.19 6.12
C LYS A 251 9.60 9.62 5.55
N ALA A 252 10.77 10.19 5.30
CA ALA A 252 10.92 11.59 4.89
C ALA A 252 9.96 12.02 3.76
N ALA A 253 9.78 11.19 2.73
CA ALA A 253 8.92 11.50 1.57
C ALA A 253 7.42 11.70 1.90
N GLN A 254 6.94 11.20 3.04
CA GLN A 254 5.55 11.33 3.48
C GLN A 254 5.35 12.43 4.54
N ARG A 255 6.43 12.99 5.09
CA ARG A 255 6.35 13.95 6.20
C ARG A 255 5.89 15.35 5.78
N ASP A 256 6.00 15.70 4.51
CA ASP A 256 5.59 17.00 3.97
C ASP A 256 4.09 17.08 3.61
N ILE A 257 3.31 16.04 3.94
CA ILE A 257 1.88 15.98 3.66
C ILE A 257 1.15 16.79 4.72
N PRO A 258 0.29 17.75 4.34
CA PRO A 258 -0.54 18.47 5.30
C PRO A 258 -1.47 17.51 6.02
N VAL A 259 -1.34 17.43 7.35
CA VAL A 259 -2.22 16.67 8.24
C VAL A 259 -2.58 17.52 9.45
N PRO A 260 -3.67 17.20 10.18
CA PRO A 260 -4.01 17.93 11.38
C PRO A 260 -2.82 17.97 12.36
N PRO A 261 -2.51 19.13 12.96
CA PRO A 261 -1.34 19.28 13.82
C PRO A 261 -1.45 18.39 15.06
N ASN A 262 -0.32 17.82 15.50
CA ASN A 262 -0.23 16.97 16.69
C ASN A 262 -1.29 15.84 16.70
N SER A 263 -1.55 15.20 15.56
CA SER A 263 -2.64 14.22 15.42
C SER A 263 -2.16 12.76 15.39
N TYR A 264 -0.85 12.52 15.37
CA TYR A 264 -0.29 11.19 15.12
C TYR A 264 1.06 10.98 15.79
N ILE A 265 1.49 9.73 15.85
CA ILE A 265 2.80 9.32 16.38
C ILE A 265 3.55 8.61 15.26
N ASN A 266 4.74 9.07 14.89
CA ASN A 266 5.57 8.39 13.89
C ASN A 266 6.54 7.43 14.55
N VAL A 267 6.63 6.19 14.06
CA VAL A 267 7.58 5.19 14.58
C VAL A 267 9.03 5.66 14.44
N TYR A 268 9.35 6.42 13.39
CA TYR A 268 10.71 6.88 13.10
C TYR A 268 11.12 8.15 13.85
N ASP A 269 10.26 8.69 14.74
CA ASP A 269 10.65 9.77 15.65
C ASP A 269 11.32 9.25 16.94
N PHE A 270 11.43 7.93 17.08
CA PHE A 270 12.03 7.25 18.22
C PHE A 270 13.33 6.56 17.82
N PRO A 271 14.32 6.47 18.73
CA PRO A 271 15.59 5.82 18.44
C PRO A 271 15.46 4.30 18.23
N ASN A 272 14.41 3.67 18.77
CA ASN A 272 14.10 2.25 18.60
C ASN A 272 12.64 1.96 19.02
N ILE A 273 12.17 0.75 18.71
CA ILE A 273 10.80 0.30 18.97
C ILE A 273 10.46 0.22 20.46
N LYS A 274 11.44 -0.10 21.32
CA LYS A 274 11.23 -0.10 22.78
C LYS A 274 10.91 1.31 23.29
N SER A 275 11.62 2.33 22.83
CA SER A 275 11.33 3.73 23.18
C SER A 275 9.97 4.20 22.66
N LEU A 276 9.56 3.76 21.46
CA LEU A 276 8.20 3.97 20.97
C LEU A 276 7.17 3.31 21.92
N ALA A 277 7.37 2.06 22.31
CA ALA A 277 6.47 1.32 23.20
C ALA A 277 6.31 1.98 24.58
N GLU A 278 7.42 2.47 25.15
CA GLU A 278 7.43 3.24 26.39
C GLU A 278 6.63 4.55 26.23
N TYR A 279 6.80 5.25 25.11
CA TYR A 279 6.03 6.46 24.82
C TYR A 279 4.54 6.18 24.64
N LEU A 280 4.15 5.14 23.88
CA LEU A 280 2.76 4.74 23.74
C LEU A 280 2.13 4.39 25.09
N THR A 281 2.90 3.74 25.98
CA THR A 281 2.47 3.43 27.36
C THR A 281 2.30 4.70 28.21
N LYS A 282 3.19 5.68 28.05
CA LYS A 282 3.04 7.00 28.69
C LYS A 282 1.77 7.71 28.23
N VAL A 283 1.52 7.74 26.92
CA VAL A 283 0.32 8.35 26.32
C VAL A 283 -0.93 7.61 26.80
N SER A 284 -0.91 6.28 26.88
CA SER A 284 -2.07 5.47 27.28
C SER A 284 -2.50 5.66 28.74
N ARG A 285 -1.57 6.03 29.62
CA ARG A 285 -1.77 6.24 31.06
C ARG A 285 -2.01 7.70 31.45
N ASN A 286 -1.71 8.65 30.55
CA ASN A 286 -1.85 10.07 30.81
C ASN A 286 -3.01 10.66 29.99
N SER A 287 -4.17 10.84 30.63
CA SER A 287 -5.39 11.33 29.96
C SER A 287 -5.21 12.70 29.31
N THR A 288 -4.44 13.61 29.91
CA THR A 288 -4.17 14.94 29.34
C THR A 288 -3.32 14.83 28.07
N LEU A 289 -2.27 14.01 28.09
CA LEU A 289 -1.42 13.77 26.93
C LEU A 289 -2.20 13.06 25.81
N PHE A 290 -2.99 12.04 26.13
CA PHE A 290 -3.86 11.37 25.16
C PHE A 290 -4.85 12.35 24.51
N GLN A 291 -5.53 13.19 25.30
CA GLN A 291 -6.47 14.19 24.78
C GLN A 291 -5.78 15.26 23.94
N SER A 292 -4.50 15.56 24.18
CA SER A 292 -3.76 16.54 23.38
C SER A 292 -3.68 16.19 21.89
N TYR A 293 -3.76 14.89 21.54
CA TYR A 293 -3.75 14.39 20.16
C TYR A 293 -5.04 14.68 19.38
N PHE A 294 -6.07 15.18 20.07
CA PHE A 294 -7.38 15.46 19.48
C PHE A 294 -7.75 16.94 19.50
N LYS A 295 -6.88 17.83 20.00
CA LYS A 295 -7.12 19.28 20.06
C LYS A 295 -7.35 19.92 18.69
N TRP A 296 -6.79 19.35 17.62
CA TRP A 296 -7.02 19.83 16.26
C TRP A 296 -8.52 19.81 15.89
N ARG A 297 -9.34 18.97 16.53
CA ARG A 297 -10.79 18.86 16.28
C ARG A 297 -11.56 20.12 16.66
N ASP A 298 -10.98 21.00 17.48
CA ASP A 298 -11.60 22.27 17.87
C ASP A 298 -11.59 23.29 16.71
N HIS A 299 -10.71 23.08 15.72
CA HIS A 299 -10.45 24.03 14.64
C HIS A 299 -10.57 23.44 13.25
N PHE A 300 -10.50 22.11 13.11
CA PHE A 300 -10.44 21.45 11.81
C PHE A 300 -11.46 20.30 11.71
N GLN A 301 -12.05 20.16 10.54
CA GLN A 301 -12.82 18.98 10.13
C GLN A 301 -12.00 18.15 9.13
N ILE A 302 -12.34 16.88 8.99
CA ILE A 302 -11.67 15.97 8.05
C ILE A 302 -12.64 15.35 7.06
N TYR A 303 -12.14 15.05 5.88
CA TYR A 303 -12.80 14.30 4.82
C TYR A 303 -11.98 13.05 4.55
N THR A 304 -12.58 11.86 4.67
CA THR A 304 -11.87 10.57 4.62
C THR A 304 -12.13 9.77 3.34
N SER A 305 -12.90 10.33 2.41
CA SER A 305 -13.22 9.72 1.13
C SER A 305 -12.53 10.52 0.02
N PHE A 306 -11.67 9.86 -0.76
CA PHE A 306 -11.10 10.49 -1.96
C PHE A 306 -12.16 10.84 -2.98
N TRP A 307 -13.33 10.16 -2.96
CA TRP A 307 -14.44 10.44 -3.84
C TRP A 307 -14.97 11.87 -3.68
N ASN A 308 -14.80 12.50 -2.51
CA ASN A 308 -15.09 13.94 -2.33
C ASN A 308 -14.29 14.82 -3.33
N SER A 309 -13.11 14.37 -3.74
CA SER A 309 -12.28 15.10 -4.70
C SER A 309 -12.75 14.93 -6.15
N PHE A 310 -13.76 14.10 -6.45
CA PHE A 310 -14.38 14.10 -7.79
C PHE A 310 -15.05 15.43 -8.12
N CYS A 311 -15.50 16.21 -7.12
CA CYS A 311 -15.91 17.59 -7.35
C CYS A 311 -14.79 18.43 -7.98
N LYS A 312 -13.52 18.19 -7.59
CA LYS A 312 -12.37 18.90 -8.15
C LYS A 312 -12.12 18.48 -9.59
N PHE A 313 -12.23 17.18 -9.90
CA PHE A 313 -12.12 16.70 -11.28
C PHE A 313 -13.21 17.31 -12.16
N CYS A 314 -14.47 17.25 -11.73
CA CYS A 314 -15.57 17.84 -12.48
C CYS A 314 -15.37 19.35 -12.68
N THR A 315 -15.01 20.08 -11.61
CA THR A 315 -14.74 21.53 -11.69
C THR A 315 -13.60 21.85 -12.64
N ALA A 316 -12.51 21.08 -12.61
CA ALA A 316 -11.38 21.27 -13.51
C ALA A 316 -11.80 21.18 -14.99
N LEU A 317 -12.77 20.35 -15.35
CA LEU A 317 -13.23 20.22 -16.75
C LEU A 317 -13.87 21.51 -17.30
N TYR A 318 -14.36 22.38 -16.41
CA TYR A 318 -14.91 23.71 -16.72
C TYR A 318 -13.84 24.82 -16.67
N ASP A 319 -12.69 24.56 -16.06
CA ASP A 319 -11.64 25.55 -15.90
C ASP A 319 -10.72 25.57 -17.13
N LYS A 320 -10.77 26.68 -17.87
CA LYS A 320 -9.95 26.88 -19.07
C LYS A 320 -8.46 27.14 -18.77
N SER A 321 -8.12 27.38 -17.51
CA SER A 321 -6.72 27.55 -17.07
C SER A 321 -6.00 26.22 -16.84
N VAL A 322 -6.73 25.11 -16.65
CA VAL A 322 -6.13 23.80 -16.42
C VAL A 322 -5.48 23.30 -17.72
N PRO A 323 -4.14 23.15 -17.76
CA PRO A 323 -3.44 22.78 -18.98
C PRO A 323 -3.76 21.33 -19.35
N ALA A 324 -3.95 21.07 -20.63
CA ALA A 324 -4.11 19.73 -21.16
C ALA A 324 -2.76 19.16 -21.61
N LYS A 325 -1.85 19.01 -20.65
CA LYS A 325 -0.48 18.54 -20.89
C LYS A 325 -0.48 17.07 -21.28
N VAL A 326 -0.20 16.77 -22.54
CA VAL A 326 0.04 15.38 -22.96
C VAL A 326 1.31 14.84 -22.29
N TYR A 327 1.18 13.68 -21.65
CA TYR A 327 2.32 13.03 -20.99
C TYR A 327 3.09 12.17 -22.00
N THR A 328 4.22 12.70 -22.49
CA THR A 328 5.14 11.99 -23.40
C THR A 328 6.00 10.96 -22.68
N ASP A 329 6.33 11.20 -21.41
CA ASP A 329 7.10 10.31 -20.54
C ASP A 329 6.31 10.03 -19.25
N LEU A 330 5.29 9.18 -19.38
CA LEU A 330 4.45 8.78 -18.25
C LEU A 330 5.21 7.88 -17.27
N GLU A 331 6.12 7.06 -17.77
CA GLU A 331 7.03 6.24 -16.97
C GLU A 331 7.90 7.11 -16.06
N GLY A 332 8.50 8.18 -16.60
CA GLY A 332 9.26 9.15 -15.82
C GLY A 332 8.42 9.88 -14.79
N TRP A 333 7.18 10.24 -15.13
CA TRP A 333 6.24 10.83 -14.16
C TRP A 333 6.02 9.91 -12.95
N LEU A 334 5.90 8.59 -13.15
CA LEU A 334 5.70 7.62 -12.07
C LEU A 334 6.98 7.20 -11.35
N ARG A 335 8.13 7.19 -12.03
CA ARG A 335 9.43 6.90 -11.42
C ARG A 335 9.85 7.97 -10.40
N ASP A 336 9.38 9.20 -10.57
CA ASP A 336 9.52 10.27 -9.58
C ASP A 336 8.65 10.04 -8.31
N ASP A 337 7.89 8.94 -8.25
CA ASP A 337 7.33 8.46 -6.99
C ASP A 337 8.45 7.81 -6.16
N TYR A 338 9.10 8.62 -5.32
CA TYR A 338 10.13 8.19 -4.39
C TYR A 338 9.53 7.19 -3.38
N CYS A 339 9.57 5.92 -3.73
CA CYS A 339 9.21 4.81 -2.87
C CYS A 339 10.47 3.99 -2.61
N GLN A 340 10.85 3.85 -1.34
CA GLN A 340 11.88 2.87 -0.99
C GLN A 340 11.32 1.48 -1.28
N ARG A 341 11.86 0.79 -2.29
CA ARG A 341 11.58 -0.64 -2.48
C ARG A 341 12.34 -1.40 -1.42
N PHE A 342 11.63 -2.06 -0.51
CA PHE A 342 12.25 -3.07 0.34
C PHE A 342 12.46 -4.33 -0.50
N THR A 343 13.63 -4.43 -1.12
CA THR A 343 14.17 -5.74 -1.43
C THR A 343 14.56 -6.36 -0.10
N LEU A 344 13.85 -7.40 0.35
CA LEU A 344 14.40 -8.32 1.34
C LEU A 344 15.76 -8.74 0.79
N SER A 345 16.85 -8.30 1.42
CA SER A 345 18.14 -8.86 1.10
C SER A 345 18.03 -10.35 1.48
N PRO A 346 18.51 -11.30 0.67
CA PRO A 346 18.52 -12.72 1.04
C PRO A 346 19.18 -12.98 2.41
N LEU A 347 19.95 -12.02 2.91
CA LEU A 347 20.64 -12.02 4.20
C LEU A 347 19.83 -11.46 5.38
N SER A 348 18.60 -10.98 5.20
CA SER A 348 17.83 -10.29 6.24
C SER A 348 16.66 -11.09 6.84
N LEU A 349 16.50 -12.37 6.48
CA LEU A 349 15.57 -13.24 7.19
C LEU A 349 16.23 -13.76 8.47
N PRO A 350 15.60 -13.61 9.66
CA PRO A 350 16.12 -14.20 10.88
C PRO A 350 16.16 -15.74 10.73
N PRO A 351 17.17 -16.41 11.30
CA PRO A 351 17.26 -17.86 11.25
C PRO A 351 16.07 -18.51 11.96
N VAL A 352 15.54 -19.59 11.39
CA VAL A 352 14.52 -20.41 12.05
C VAL A 352 15.24 -21.38 12.97
N CYS A 353 15.14 -21.16 14.29
CA CYS A 353 15.71 -22.04 15.31
C CYS A 353 14.64 -22.94 15.91
N MET A 354 14.81 -24.27 15.81
CA MET A 354 13.90 -25.24 16.43
C MET A 354 14.59 -25.93 17.62
N ALA A 355 13.90 -25.95 18.77
CA ALA A 355 14.39 -26.60 19.99
C ALA A 355 14.30 -28.13 19.95
N THR A 356 13.30 -28.67 19.25
CA THR A 356 13.12 -30.11 18.99
C THR A 356 12.81 -30.30 17.51
N PRO A 357 13.64 -31.04 16.75
CA PRO A 357 13.39 -31.31 15.34
C PRO A 357 12.19 -32.27 15.17
N PRO A 358 11.43 -32.18 14.07
CA PRO A 358 10.48 -33.22 13.68
C PRO A 358 11.22 -34.52 13.30
N HIS A 359 10.54 -35.67 13.36
CA HIS A 359 11.12 -36.97 13.00
C HIS A 359 11.71 -36.99 11.57
N ASP A 360 10.99 -36.37 10.63
CA ASP A 360 11.39 -36.16 9.24
C ASP A 360 11.33 -34.67 8.89
N TYR A 361 12.33 -34.16 8.16
CA TYR A 361 12.36 -32.76 7.72
C TYR A 361 12.75 -32.63 6.24
N GLN A 362 11.95 -31.86 5.49
CA GLN A 362 12.15 -31.62 4.05
C GLN A 362 12.07 -30.12 3.74
N LEU A 363 13.11 -29.56 3.10
CA LEU A 363 13.11 -28.17 2.66
C LEU A 363 12.61 -28.02 1.22
N SER A 364 11.68 -27.09 1.02
CA SER A 364 11.16 -26.75 -0.32
C SER A 364 12.15 -25.87 -1.09
N PRO A 365 12.09 -25.86 -2.44
CA PRO A 365 13.08 -25.19 -3.30
C PRO A 365 13.07 -23.66 -3.24
N LEU A 366 12.17 -23.05 -2.45
CA LEU A 366 12.06 -21.60 -2.25
C LEU A 366 12.28 -21.19 -0.79
N SER A 367 12.82 -22.09 0.03
CA SER A 367 13.15 -21.79 1.43
C SER A 367 14.35 -20.83 1.50
N LEU A 368 14.09 -19.63 2.04
CA LEU A 368 15.04 -18.51 2.11
C LEU A 368 15.68 -18.28 3.50
N PRO A 369 15.16 -18.72 4.67
CA PRO A 369 15.88 -18.56 5.92
C PRO A 369 16.95 -19.65 6.13
N SER A 370 18.08 -19.28 6.75
CA SER A 370 19.01 -20.23 7.36
C SER A 370 18.29 -21.00 8.48
N VAL A 371 18.42 -22.32 8.51
CA VAL A 371 17.81 -23.18 9.54
C VAL A 371 18.89 -23.66 10.50
N CYS A 372 18.67 -23.46 11.80
CA CYS A 372 19.54 -23.96 12.86
C CYS A 372 18.76 -24.95 13.73
N MET A 373 19.32 -26.15 13.95
CA MET A 373 18.70 -27.18 14.79
C MET A 373 19.63 -27.54 15.96
N ALA A 374 19.07 -27.59 17.18
CA ALA A 374 19.82 -27.98 18.38
C ALA A 374 20.21 -29.46 18.38
N THR A 375 19.37 -30.30 17.77
CA THR A 375 19.64 -31.72 17.47
C THR A 375 19.19 -32.03 16.04
N PRO A 376 19.86 -32.92 15.31
CA PRO A 376 19.48 -33.30 13.95
C PRO A 376 18.19 -34.16 13.94
N PRO A 377 17.36 -34.07 12.89
CA PRO A 377 16.28 -35.03 12.65
C PRO A 377 16.86 -36.41 12.31
N HIS A 378 16.03 -37.45 12.38
CA HIS A 378 16.50 -38.82 12.15
C HIS A 378 16.91 -39.01 10.67
N ASP A 379 16.08 -38.48 9.75
CA ASP A 379 16.33 -38.44 8.31
C ASP A 379 16.17 -37.00 7.75
N TYR A 380 17.06 -36.61 6.83
CA TYR A 380 17.10 -35.27 6.25
C TYR A 380 17.26 -35.27 4.72
N GLN A 381 16.38 -34.55 4.01
CA GLN A 381 16.39 -34.47 2.54
C GLN A 381 16.33 -33.02 2.01
N LEU A 382 17.19 -32.70 1.03
CA LEU A 382 17.25 -31.40 0.35
C LEU A 382 16.72 -31.45 -1.09
N SER A 383 15.84 -30.50 -1.44
CA SER A 383 15.27 -30.34 -2.77
C SER A 383 16.17 -29.55 -3.74
N PRO A 384 15.92 -29.62 -5.07
CA PRO A 384 16.91 -29.32 -6.11
C PRO A 384 17.31 -27.84 -6.30
N LEU A 385 16.73 -26.90 -5.57
CA LEU A 385 17.02 -25.45 -5.72
C LEU A 385 17.23 -24.77 -4.35
N SER A 386 17.57 -25.54 -3.32
CA SER A 386 17.90 -24.99 -2.00
C SER A 386 19.20 -24.16 -2.05
N LEU A 387 19.13 -22.90 -1.60
CA LEU A 387 20.20 -21.91 -1.67
C LEU A 387 20.91 -21.56 -0.34
N PRO A 388 20.34 -21.70 0.89
CA PRO A 388 21.04 -21.28 2.10
C PRO A 388 21.95 -22.37 2.70
N PRO A 389 23.05 -21.97 3.40
CA PRO A 389 23.89 -22.90 4.16
C PRO A 389 23.14 -23.50 5.36
N VAL A 390 23.39 -24.78 5.64
CA VAL A 390 22.80 -25.53 6.76
C VAL A 390 23.90 -25.91 7.74
N CYS A 391 23.68 -25.62 9.03
CA CYS A 391 24.61 -25.97 10.12
C CYS A 391 23.90 -26.90 11.12
N MET A 392 24.50 -28.07 11.39
CA MET A 392 24.01 -29.03 12.37
C MET A 392 25.08 -29.30 13.42
N ALA A 393 24.70 -29.36 14.71
CA ALA A 393 25.62 -29.61 15.81
C ALA A 393 26.15 -31.06 15.81
N THR A 394 25.33 -32.01 15.37
CA THR A 394 25.67 -33.42 15.12
C THR A 394 25.02 -33.89 13.82
N PRO A 395 25.59 -34.87 13.10
CA PRO A 395 25.03 -35.37 11.85
C PRO A 395 23.76 -36.22 12.08
N PRO A 396 22.79 -36.21 11.14
CA PRO A 396 21.63 -37.11 11.16
C PRO A 396 22.05 -38.56 10.86
N HIS A 397 21.15 -39.53 11.12
CA HIS A 397 21.41 -40.94 10.82
C HIS A 397 21.45 -41.19 9.31
N GLY A 398 20.51 -40.61 8.56
CA GLY A 398 20.45 -40.64 7.10
C GLY A 398 20.47 -39.24 6.48
N TYR A 399 21.29 -39.06 5.42
CA TYR A 399 21.38 -37.79 4.69
C TYR A 399 21.44 -37.99 3.17
N GLN A 400 20.60 -37.27 2.42
CA GLN A 400 20.49 -37.41 0.97
C GLN A 400 20.42 -36.07 0.22
N LEU A 401 21.27 -35.91 -0.81
CA LEU A 401 21.34 -34.72 -1.67
C LEU A 401 20.75 -34.98 -3.07
N SER A 402 19.88 -34.07 -3.52
CA SER A 402 19.28 -34.11 -4.86
C SER A 402 20.21 -33.53 -5.95
N PRO A 403 20.00 -33.89 -7.24
CA PRO A 403 21.00 -33.74 -8.32
C PRO A 403 21.36 -32.32 -8.77
N LEU A 404 20.73 -31.28 -8.21
CA LEU A 404 20.95 -29.88 -8.59
C LEU A 404 21.13 -28.95 -7.37
N SER A 405 21.32 -29.53 -6.19
CA SER A 405 21.51 -28.77 -4.96
C SER A 405 22.89 -28.09 -4.93
N LEU A 406 22.92 -26.80 -4.56
CA LEU A 406 24.12 -25.95 -4.40
C LEU A 406 24.53 -25.61 -2.93
N PRO A 407 24.02 -26.24 -1.86
CA PRO A 407 24.34 -25.76 -0.52
C PRO A 407 25.78 -26.12 -0.12
N SER A 408 26.47 -25.16 0.49
CA SER A 408 27.64 -25.41 1.35
C SER A 408 27.15 -25.99 2.68
N VAL A 409 27.54 -27.22 2.99
CA VAL A 409 27.13 -27.96 4.20
C VAL A 409 28.32 -28.11 5.13
N CYS A 410 28.15 -27.72 6.40
CA CYS A 410 29.16 -27.87 7.45
C CYS A 410 28.63 -28.83 8.52
N MET A 411 29.34 -29.94 8.75
CA MET A 411 29.05 -30.93 9.80
C MET A 411 30.27 -31.11 10.70
N ALA A 412 30.05 -31.36 12.01
CA ALA A 412 31.11 -31.63 12.97
C ALA A 412 31.71 -33.05 12.81
N THR A 413 30.90 -34.02 12.36
CA THR A 413 31.31 -35.41 12.05
C THR A 413 30.47 -35.96 10.88
N PRO A 414 30.90 -37.02 10.17
CA PRO A 414 30.14 -37.62 9.06
C PRO A 414 28.88 -38.38 9.54
N PRO A 415 27.77 -38.39 8.76
CA PRO A 415 26.60 -39.22 9.06
C PRO A 415 26.86 -40.72 8.82
N HIS A 416 26.04 -41.57 9.44
CA HIS A 416 26.14 -43.03 9.33
C HIS A 416 25.82 -43.54 7.91
N ASP A 417 24.78 -42.99 7.28
CA ASP A 417 24.42 -43.26 5.88
C ASP A 417 24.37 -41.96 5.07
N TYR A 418 25.15 -41.91 3.98
CA TYR A 418 25.30 -40.73 3.11
C TYR A 418 25.18 -41.12 1.64
N GLN A 419 24.25 -40.51 0.91
CA GLN A 419 24.09 -40.71 -0.53
C GLN A 419 24.18 -39.41 -1.33
N LEU A 420 25.16 -39.35 -2.25
CA LEU A 420 25.29 -38.31 -3.27
C LEU A 420 24.67 -38.78 -4.59
N SER A 421 23.97 -37.88 -5.25
CA SER A 421 23.58 -38.08 -6.65
C SER A 421 24.73 -37.65 -7.59
N PRO A 422 24.93 -38.33 -8.73
CA PRO A 422 26.10 -38.17 -9.59
C PRO A 422 26.25 -36.82 -10.31
N LEU A 423 25.28 -35.91 -10.17
CA LEU A 423 25.28 -34.55 -10.75
C LEU A 423 25.49 -33.44 -9.69
N SER A 424 25.69 -33.80 -8.43
CA SER A 424 26.00 -32.84 -7.37
C SER A 424 27.43 -32.28 -7.51
N LEU A 425 27.60 -30.95 -7.45
CA LEU A 425 28.90 -30.27 -7.42
C LEU A 425 29.29 -30.04 -5.94
N PRO A 426 30.30 -30.72 -5.38
CA PRO A 426 30.58 -30.58 -3.95
C PRO A 426 31.50 -29.38 -3.67
N SER A 427 31.05 -28.50 -2.78
CA SER A 427 31.92 -27.70 -1.90
C SER A 427 31.65 -28.16 -0.46
N VAL A 428 32.24 -29.30 -0.08
CA VAL A 428 32.13 -29.83 1.29
C VAL A 428 33.27 -29.22 2.12
N CYS A 429 32.95 -28.50 3.18
CA CYS A 429 33.94 -27.99 4.13
C CYS A 429 33.79 -28.75 5.45
N MET A 430 34.81 -29.55 5.81
CA MET A 430 34.90 -30.12 7.16
C MET A 430 35.52 -29.09 8.10
N VAL A 431 34.84 -28.78 9.20
CA VAL A 431 35.43 -27.97 10.27
C VAL A 431 35.77 -28.93 11.41
N LEU A 432 37.07 -29.19 11.60
CA LEU A 432 37.57 -29.78 12.84
C LEU A 432 37.39 -28.72 13.94
N LEU A 433 36.35 -28.87 14.75
CA LEU A 433 36.25 -28.14 16.01
C LEU A 433 37.29 -28.75 16.97
N ALA A 434 38.34 -27.99 17.27
CA ALA A 434 39.21 -28.26 18.41
C ALA A 434 38.61 -27.64 19.68
#